data_AF-A0A7J8J801-F1
#
_entry.id   AF-A0A7J8J801-F1
#
_cell.length_a   1.000
_cell.length_b   1.000
_cell.length_c   1.000
_cell.angle_alpha   90.00
_cell.angle_beta   90.00
_cell.angle_gamma   90.00
#
_symmetry.space_group_name_H-M   'P 1'
#
loop_
_entity.id
_entity.type
_entity.pdbx_description
1 polymer ?
#
loop_
_entity_poly.entity_id
_entity_poly.type
_entity_poly.pdbx_seq_one_letter_code
_entity_poly.pdbx_strand_id
1 'polypeptide(L)'
;MVWAPPRSSCCSQRQGGGQGVWISVTKLGRLVKDMKIKSLEEIYLSSLPIKKSEIIDFFLVASLKDKVTGCCGSVLVHLISTPRGTSIVSAPVPTKLLMMAGIDDCYTSARGYTATLGDFAKATFDAISKTYSSLTPDLWKETVFTKSPYQEFTDHLVKTHTRISVQRTQAPAVATTKFYIRKIN
;
A
#
# COMPACT_ATOMS: atom_id res chain seq x y z
N MET A 1 44.94 -36.77 6.11
CA MET A 1 44.02 -36.20 5.11
C MET A 1 42.67 -35.94 5.76
N VAL A 2 42.15 -34.73 5.57
CA VAL A 2 40.99 -34.14 6.26
C VAL A 2 39.70 -34.69 5.67
N TRP A 3 38.79 -35.15 6.53
CA TRP A 3 37.40 -35.47 6.17
C TRP A 3 36.60 -34.17 6.16
N ALA A 4 36.11 -33.75 4.98
CA ALA A 4 35.20 -32.61 4.83
C ALA A 4 33.76 -33.13 4.69
N PRO A 5 32.80 -32.67 5.53
CA PRO A 5 31.38 -32.99 5.33
C PRO A 5 30.77 -32.17 4.16
N PRO A 6 29.72 -32.70 3.50
CA PRO A 6 29.11 -32.06 2.34
C PRO A 6 28.39 -30.76 2.72
N ARG A 7 28.50 -29.77 1.82
CA ARG A 7 27.82 -28.47 1.92
C ARG A 7 26.31 -28.69 2.00
N SER A 8 25.76 -28.52 3.19
CA SER A 8 24.33 -28.30 3.38
C SER A 8 23.94 -27.02 2.64
N SER A 9 22.98 -27.16 1.75
CA SER A 9 22.20 -26.07 1.19
C SER A 9 21.80 -25.13 2.32
N CYS A 10 22.33 -23.91 2.29
CA CYS A 10 21.92 -22.82 3.15
C CYS A 10 20.46 -22.51 2.78
N CYS A 11 19.56 -23.27 3.39
CA CYS A 11 18.14 -23.03 3.40
C CYS A 11 18.00 -21.70 4.14
N SER A 12 17.97 -20.62 3.37
CA SER A 12 17.80 -19.26 3.87
C SER A 12 16.52 -19.25 4.69
N GLN A 13 16.71 -19.30 6.01
CA GLN A 13 15.65 -19.18 6.99
C GLN A 13 14.86 -17.92 6.65
N ARG A 14 13.61 -18.09 6.23
CA ARG A 14 12.58 -17.06 6.36
C ARG A 14 12.50 -16.73 7.84
N GLN A 15 13.15 -15.65 8.25
CA GLN A 15 12.97 -15.11 9.58
C GLN A 15 11.54 -14.59 9.72
N GLY A 16 10.96 -14.95 10.86
CA GLY A 16 9.56 -14.79 11.20
C GLY A 16 9.18 -13.34 11.49
N GLY A 17 7.87 -13.15 11.49
CA GLY A 17 7.22 -11.88 11.76
C GLY A 17 7.48 -11.38 13.18
N GLY A 18 8.03 -10.18 13.26
CA GLY A 18 7.71 -9.23 14.31
C GLY A 18 6.83 -8.15 13.67
N GLN A 19 5.66 -7.89 14.23
CA GLN A 19 4.88 -6.71 13.84
C GLN A 19 5.66 -5.47 14.30
N GLY A 20 6.49 -4.95 13.41
CA GLY A 20 7.19 -3.69 13.63
C GLY A 20 6.16 -2.58 13.77
N VAL A 21 6.25 -1.81 14.85
CA VAL A 21 5.50 -0.56 15.02
C VAL A 21 5.65 0.24 13.74
N TRP A 22 4.55 0.51 13.03
CA TRP A 22 4.60 1.23 11.76
C TRP A 22 5.11 2.66 12.01
N ILE A 23 6.34 2.96 11.56
CA ILE A 23 6.92 4.30 11.64
C ILE A 23 6.64 5.01 10.32
N SER A 24 5.79 6.03 10.36
CA SER A 24 5.43 6.82 9.19
C SER A 24 6.50 7.88 8.90
N VAL A 25 7.24 7.65 7.83
CA VAL A 25 8.28 8.58 7.33
C VAL A 25 7.65 9.75 6.57
N THR A 26 6.47 9.56 5.98
CA THR A 26 5.76 10.57 5.17
C THR A 26 4.73 11.36 5.98
N LYS A 27 4.44 12.60 5.55
CA LYS A 27 3.39 13.45 6.15
C LYS A 27 2.01 12.76 6.10
N LEU A 28 1.68 12.13 4.96
CA LEU A 28 0.45 11.34 4.80
C LEU A 28 0.39 10.15 5.75
N GLY A 29 1.47 9.36 5.85
CA GLY A 29 1.47 8.18 6.71
C GLY A 29 1.29 8.52 8.19
N ARG A 30 1.68 9.72 8.63
CA ARG A 30 1.42 10.21 9.99
C ARG A 30 -0.07 10.50 10.19
N LEU A 31 -0.67 11.24 9.26
CA LEU A 31 -2.11 11.55 9.29
C LEU A 31 -2.99 10.28 9.27
N VAL A 32 -2.58 9.26 8.51
CA VAL A 32 -3.25 7.96 8.48
C VAL A 32 -3.08 7.21 9.80
N LYS A 33 -1.85 7.14 10.35
CA LYS A 33 -1.57 6.49 11.64
C LYS A 33 -2.30 7.15 12.81
N ASP A 34 -2.43 8.47 12.78
CA ASP A 34 -3.10 9.26 13.81
C ASP A 34 -4.65 9.28 13.62
N MET A 35 -5.17 8.44 12.71
CA MET A 35 -6.61 8.27 12.42
C MET A 35 -7.32 9.58 12.02
N LYS A 36 -6.60 10.52 11.41
CA LYS A 36 -7.15 11.82 10.98
C LYS A 36 -7.81 11.76 9.61
N ILE A 37 -7.26 10.95 8.71
CA ILE A 37 -7.86 10.65 7.40
C ILE A 37 -8.74 9.42 7.58
N LYS A 38 -10.05 9.60 7.38
CA LYS A 38 -11.05 8.55 7.62
C LYS A 38 -11.33 7.69 6.40
N SER A 39 -11.01 8.18 5.20
CA SER A 39 -11.22 7.46 3.95
C SER A 39 -10.08 7.70 2.96
N LEU A 40 -9.77 6.65 2.20
CA LEU A 40 -8.85 6.69 1.05
C LEU A 40 -9.37 7.64 -0.05
N GLU A 41 -10.67 7.89 -0.08
CA GLU A 41 -11.34 8.81 -1.00
C GLU A 41 -10.87 10.25 -0.84
N GLU A 42 -10.65 10.73 0.39
CA GLU A 42 -10.11 12.08 0.66
C GLU A 42 -8.70 12.26 0.05
N ILE A 43 -7.91 11.18 0.02
CA ILE A 43 -6.56 11.17 -0.56
C ILE A 43 -6.63 11.23 -2.10
N TYR A 44 -7.58 10.50 -2.68
CA TYR A 44 -7.78 10.51 -4.14
C TYR A 44 -8.34 11.85 -4.64
N LEU A 45 -9.29 12.46 -3.93
CA LEU A 45 -9.83 13.78 -4.28
C LEU A 45 -8.74 14.86 -4.32
N SER A 46 -7.78 14.78 -3.41
CA SER A 46 -6.67 15.73 -3.34
C SER A 46 -5.48 15.35 -4.23
N SER A 47 -5.57 14.27 -5.02
CA SER A 47 -4.53 13.78 -5.95
C SER A 47 -3.14 13.65 -5.29
N LEU A 48 -3.10 13.23 -4.02
CA LEU A 48 -1.85 13.18 -3.26
C LEU A 48 -1.10 11.87 -3.54
N PRO A 49 0.22 11.91 -3.83
CA PRO A 49 0.97 10.73 -4.20
C PRO A 49 1.16 9.79 -2.99
N ILE A 50 0.59 8.60 -3.09
CA ILE A 50 0.71 7.54 -2.08
C ILE A 50 2.02 6.78 -2.34
N LYS A 51 2.99 6.93 -1.44
CA LYS A 51 4.31 6.27 -1.52
C LYS A 51 4.43 4.99 -0.69
N LYS A 52 3.38 4.62 0.06
CA LYS A 52 3.36 3.46 0.97
C LYS A 52 2.10 2.64 0.73
N SER A 53 2.27 1.36 0.41
CA SER A 53 1.18 0.40 0.15
C SER A 53 0.35 0.10 1.41
N GLU A 54 0.97 0.20 2.60
CA GLU A 54 0.37 -0.04 3.91
C GLU A 54 -0.89 0.82 4.16
N ILE A 55 -1.03 1.95 3.46
CA ILE A 55 -2.19 2.84 3.54
C ILE A 55 -3.41 2.22 2.84
N ILE A 56 -3.19 1.42 1.80
CA ILE A 56 -4.23 0.85 0.95
C ILE A 56 -4.82 -0.41 1.63
N ASP A 57 -4.00 -1.18 2.34
CA ASP A 57 -4.39 -2.42 3.05
C ASP A 57 -5.40 -2.18 4.20
N PHE A 58 -5.43 -0.97 4.77
CA PHE A 58 -6.34 -0.62 5.86
C PHE A 58 -7.76 -0.28 5.38
N PHE A 59 -7.94 0.14 4.12
CA PHE A 59 -9.18 0.76 3.65
C PHE A 59 -9.95 -0.03 2.60
N LEU A 60 -9.43 -1.14 2.07
CA LEU A 60 -10.07 -1.85 0.95
C LEU A 60 -10.92 -3.05 1.38
N VAL A 61 -12.24 -2.87 1.26
CA VAL A 61 -13.18 -3.89 0.82
C VAL A 61 -13.93 -3.27 -0.36
N ALA A 62 -13.65 -3.68 -1.60
CA ALA A 62 -14.26 -3.09 -2.79
C ALA A 62 -14.71 -4.14 -3.80
N SER A 63 -15.95 -3.99 -4.26
CA SER A 63 -16.53 -4.75 -5.36
C SER A 63 -16.58 -3.85 -6.60
N LEU A 64 -16.09 -4.34 -7.73
CA LEU A 64 -16.14 -3.63 -9.02
C LEU A 64 -17.59 -3.57 -9.53
N LYS A 65 -18.01 -2.41 -10.04
CA LYS A 65 -19.36 -2.22 -10.58
C LYS A 65 -19.42 -2.18 -12.11
N ASP A 66 -18.31 -1.86 -12.77
CA ASP A 66 -18.27 -1.63 -14.21
C ASP A 66 -17.46 -2.68 -14.98
N LYS A 67 -17.80 -2.84 -16.27
CA LYS A 67 -16.99 -3.56 -17.23
C LYS A 67 -15.82 -2.69 -17.64
N VAL A 68 -14.61 -3.07 -17.25
CA VAL A 68 -13.41 -2.27 -17.51
C VAL A 68 -12.45 -3.00 -18.44
N THR A 69 -11.77 -2.23 -19.30
CA THR A 69 -10.79 -2.76 -20.24
C THR A 69 -9.44 -2.08 -20.03
N GLY A 70 -8.41 -2.88 -19.78
CA GLY A 70 -7.02 -2.46 -19.67
C GLY A 70 -6.18 -3.00 -20.82
N CYS A 71 -5.23 -2.20 -21.28
CA CYS A 71 -4.39 -2.54 -22.43
C CYS A 71 -2.91 -2.25 -22.14
N CYS A 72 -2.05 -3.21 -22.45
CA CYS A 72 -0.60 -3.02 -22.41
C CYS A 72 0.05 -3.82 -23.54
N GLY A 73 0.73 -3.12 -24.46
CA GLY A 73 1.33 -3.74 -25.64
C GLY A 73 0.29 -4.45 -26.51
N SER A 74 0.46 -5.75 -26.74
CA SER A 74 -0.50 -6.59 -27.48
C SER A 74 -1.58 -7.21 -26.60
N VAL A 75 -1.46 -7.09 -25.27
CA VAL A 75 -2.34 -7.74 -24.30
C VAL A 75 -3.45 -6.81 -23.88
N LEU A 76 -4.67 -7.31 -23.94
CA LEU A 76 -5.89 -6.61 -23.60
C LEU A 76 -6.67 -7.47 -22.59
N VAL A 77 -6.96 -6.90 -21.41
CA VAL A 77 -7.68 -7.57 -20.32
C VAL A 77 -9.01 -6.88 -20.10
N HIS A 78 -10.09 -7.64 -20.14
CA HIS A 78 -11.41 -7.20 -19.74
C HIS A 78 -11.76 -7.77 -18.37
N LEU A 79 -12.12 -6.90 -17.45
CA LEU A 79 -12.69 -7.24 -16.14
C LEU A 79 -14.21 -7.06 -16.22
N ILE A 80 -14.94 -8.09 -15.83
CA ILE A 80 -16.40 -8.08 -15.74
C ILE A 80 -16.75 -8.43 -14.29
N SER A 81 -17.50 -7.56 -13.63
CA SER A 81 -18.01 -7.83 -12.29
C SER A 81 -19.09 -8.90 -12.33
N THR A 82 -19.06 -9.78 -11.33
CA THR A 82 -20.00 -10.89 -11.18
C THR A 82 -20.82 -10.74 -9.90
N PRO A 83 -22.01 -11.38 -9.82
CA PRO A 83 -22.75 -11.43 -8.57
C PRO A 83 -21.91 -12.06 -7.44
N ARG A 84 -22.24 -11.70 -6.20
CA ARG A 84 -21.50 -12.13 -5.01
C ARG A 84 -21.45 -13.66 -4.89
N GLY A 85 -20.25 -14.21 -4.65
CA GLY A 85 -20.04 -15.64 -4.41
C GLY A 85 -19.65 -16.47 -5.65
N THR A 86 -19.26 -15.83 -6.75
CA THR A 86 -18.78 -16.47 -7.98
C THR A 86 -17.30 -16.86 -7.91
N SER A 87 -16.54 -16.28 -6.97
CA SER A 87 -15.08 -16.35 -6.86
C SER A 87 -14.34 -15.80 -8.09
N ILE A 88 -13.02 -15.63 -7.98
CA ILE A 88 -12.18 -15.06 -9.03
C ILE A 88 -11.90 -16.12 -10.11
N VAL A 89 -12.42 -15.91 -11.32
CA VAL A 89 -12.16 -16.79 -12.47
C VAL A 89 -11.18 -16.10 -13.41
N SER A 90 -9.90 -16.46 -13.28
CA SER A 90 -8.79 -15.84 -14.02
C SER A 90 -7.56 -16.73 -14.16
N ALA A 91 -6.62 -16.29 -14.99
CA ALA A 91 -5.27 -16.83 -15.04
C ALA A 91 -4.48 -16.51 -13.74
N PRO A 92 -3.44 -17.28 -13.38
CA PRO A 92 -2.79 -17.18 -12.06
C PRO A 92 -2.10 -15.84 -11.74
N VAL A 93 -1.82 -15.00 -12.76
CA VAL A 93 -1.23 -13.67 -12.59
C VAL A 93 -2.29 -12.65 -12.13
N PRO A 94 -3.37 -12.39 -12.90
CA PRO A 94 -4.43 -11.48 -12.49
C PRO A 94 -5.14 -11.95 -11.22
N THR A 95 -5.30 -13.26 -10.99
CA THR A 95 -5.88 -13.76 -9.74
C THR A 95 -5.18 -13.19 -8.51
N LYS A 96 -3.84 -13.16 -8.49
CA LYS A 96 -3.08 -12.60 -7.37
C LYS A 96 -3.28 -11.08 -7.24
N LEU A 97 -3.29 -10.37 -8.36
CA LEU A 97 -3.51 -8.92 -8.37
C LEU A 97 -4.91 -8.55 -7.86
N LEU A 98 -5.92 -9.30 -8.27
CA LEU A 98 -7.33 -9.10 -7.88
C LEU A 98 -7.56 -9.47 -6.41
N MET A 99 -6.93 -10.54 -5.91
CA MET A 99 -6.93 -10.88 -4.49
C MET A 99 -6.27 -9.77 -3.64
N MET A 100 -5.14 -9.22 -4.09
CA MET A 100 -4.48 -8.11 -3.39
C MET A 100 -5.29 -6.81 -3.45
N ALA A 101 -6.08 -6.61 -4.50
CA ALA A 101 -6.98 -5.47 -4.62
C ALA A 101 -8.26 -5.61 -3.75
N GLY A 102 -8.47 -6.77 -3.11
CA GLY A 102 -9.67 -7.04 -2.31
C GLY A 102 -10.93 -7.26 -3.15
N ILE A 103 -10.78 -7.72 -4.40
CA ILE A 103 -11.90 -8.03 -5.30
C ILE A 103 -12.23 -9.51 -5.16
N ASP A 104 -13.40 -9.83 -4.61
CA ASP A 104 -13.81 -11.21 -4.33
C ASP A 104 -14.37 -11.95 -5.56
N ASP A 105 -15.03 -11.23 -6.47
CA ASP A 105 -15.85 -11.79 -7.54
C ASP A 105 -15.58 -11.07 -8.86
N CYS A 106 -14.93 -11.75 -9.82
CA CYS A 106 -14.76 -11.21 -11.16
C CYS A 106 -14.48 -12.29 -12.22
N TYR A 107 -15.00 -12.04 -13.43
CA TYR A 107 -14.59 -12.73 -14.65
C TYR A 107 -13.54 -11.90 -15.38
N THR A 108 -12.48 -12.58 -15.82
CA THR A 108 -11.44 -11.96 -16.65
C THR A 108 -11.38 -12.64 -18.01
N SER A 109 -11.44 -11.85 -19.07
CA SER A 109 -11.08 -12.32 -20.41
C SER A 109 -9.85 -11.56 -20.88
N ALA A 110 -8.86 -12.30 -21.38
CA ALA A 110 -7.62 -11.73 -21.87
C ALA A 110 -7.43 -12.10 -23.34
N ARG A 111 -7.04 -11.12 -24.15
CA ARG A 111 -6.75 -11.27 -25.58
C ARG A 111 -5.34 -10.77 -25.85
N GLY A 112 -4.60 -11.46 -26.72
CA GLY A 112 -3.23 -11.09 -27.08
C GLY A 112 -2.19 -12.07 -26.51
N TYR A 113 -0.92 -11.67 -26.55
CA TYR A 113 0.19 -12.52 -26.10
C TYR A 113 0.34 -12.51 -24.57
N THR A 114 -0.52 -13.27 -23.88
CA THR A 114 -0.55 -13.34 -22.39
C THR A 114 0.63 -14.08 -21.76
N ALA A 115 1.56 -14.61 -22.57
CA ALA A 115 2.77 -15.27 -22.09
C ALA A 115 3.79 -14.28 -21.50
N THR A 116 3.78 -13.00 -21.88
CA THR A 116 4.59 -11.98 -21.20
C THR A 116 3.94 -11.61 -19.87
N LEU A 117 4.49 -12.14 -18.77
CA LEU A 117 4.00 -11.87 -17.41
C LEU A 117 3.92 -10.37 -17.09
N GLY A 118 4.89 -9.57 -17.59
CA GLY A 118 4.97 -8.13 -17.33
C GLY A 118 3.84 -7.33 -17.97
N ASP A 119 3.58 -7.53 -19.27
CA ASP A 119 2.50 -6.81 -19.97
C ASP A 119 1.14 -7.26 -19.47
N PHE A 120 0.99 -8.55 -19.16
CA PHE A 120 -0.26 -9.08 -18.62
C PHE A 120 -0.60 -8.52 -17.24
N ALA A 121 0.39 -8.40 -16.34
CA ALA A 121 0.22 -7.77 -15.05
C ALA A 121 -0.10 -6.27 -15.19
N LYS A 122 0.61 -5.56 -16.08
CA LYS A 122 0.36 -4.13 -16.33
C LYS A 122 -1.01 -3.87 -16.95
N ALA A 123 -1.46 -4.68 -17.90
CA ALA A 123 -2.79 -4.57 -18.50
C ALA A 123 -3.90 -4.79 -17.45
N THR A 124 -3.69 -5.73 -16.53
CA THR A 124 -4.62 -5.96 -15.41
C THR A 124 -4.65 -4.75 -14.46
N PHE A 125 -3.48 -4.19 -14.12
CA PHE A 125 -3.38 -3.01 -13.26
C PHE A 125 -4.01 -1.77 -13.91
N ASP A 126 -3.81 -1.58 -15.22
CA ASP A 126 -4.44 -0.52 -16.00
C ASP A 126 -5.98 -0.66 -16.05
N ALA A 127 -6.49 -1.89 -16.11
CA ALA A 127 -7.93 -2.11 -15.97
C ALA A 127 -8.44 -1.70 -14.59
N ILE A 128 -7.71 -2.04 -13.51
CA ILE A 128 -8.08 -1.67 -12.14
C ILE A 128 -8.02 -0.16 -11.94
N SER A 129 -6.99 0.54 -12.42
CA SER A 129 -6.91 2.01 -12.28
C SER A 129 -8.05 2.74 -12.98
N LYS A 130 -8.49 2.22 -14.13
CA LYS A 130 -9.60 2.78 -14.91
C LYS A 130 -10.97 2.64 -14.25
N THR A 131 -11.12 1.77 -13.25
CA THR A 131 -12.38 1.59 -12.51
C THR A 131 -12.87 2.92 -11.90
N TYR A 132 -11.95 3.71 -11.34
CA TYR A 132 -12.27 5.05 -10.79
C TYR A 132 -12.32 6.16 -11.83
N SER A 133 -11.75 5.94 -13.03
CA SER A 133 -11.84 6.90 -14.13
C SER A 133 -13.18 6.84 -14.88
N SER A 134 -13.96 5.78 -14.66
CA SER A 134 -15.24 5.56 -15.33
C SER A 134 -16.34 6.33 -14.58
N LEU A 135 -16.97 7.28 -15.27
CA LEU A 135 -18.07 8.08 -14.71
C LEU A 135 -19.38 7.31 -14.81
N THR A 136 -19.79 6.70 -13.71
CA THR A 136 -21.15 6.16 -13.58
C THR A 136 -22.15 7.29 -13.26
N PRO A 137 -23.43 7.14 -13.61
CA PRO A 137 -24.46 8.16 -13.33
C PRO A 137 -24.60 8.54 -11.85
N ASP A 138 -24.21 7.65 -10.93
CA ASP A 138 -24.22 7.95 -9.48
C ASP A 138 -23.18 9.01 -9.10
N LEU A 139 -22.09 9.10 -9.87
CA LEU A 139 -20.99 10.04 -9.66
C LEU A 139 -21.18 11.39 -10.39
N TRP A 140 -22.32 11.61 -11.05
CA TRP A 140 -22.63 12.86 -11.77
C TRP A 140 -23.10 14.01 -10.85
N LYS A 141 -23.30 13.73 -9.56
CA LYS A 141 -23.64 14.76 -8.58
C LYS A 141 -22.50 15.76 -8.48
N GLU A 142 -22.84 17.05 -8.34
CA GLU A 142 -21.83 18.10 -8.20
C GLU A 142 -20.92 17.82 -7.01
N THR A 143 -19.61 17.85 -7.26
CA THR A 143 -18.61 17.66 -6.22
C THR A 143 -18.46 18.94 -5.42
N VAL A 144 -18.72 18.88 -4.12
CA VAL A 144 -18.41 19.98 -3.21
C VAL A 144 -16.93 19.98 -2.89
N PHE A 145 -16.24 21.06 -3.23
CA PHE A 145 -14.81 21.20 -2.94
C PHE A 145 -14.60 21.42 -1.44
N THR A 146 -14.15 20.38 -0.75
CA THR A 146 -13.66 20.46 0.62
C THR A 146 -12.19 20.90 0.64
N LYS A 147 -11.71 21.36 1.80
CA LYS A 147 -10.30 21.75 1.94
C LYS A 147 -9.43 20.50 1.89
N SER A 148 -8.25 20.62 1.29
CA SER A 148 -7.32 19.48 1.24
C SER A 148 -6.86 19.07 2.65
N PRO A 149 -6.60 17.78 2.91
CA PRO A 149 -6.20 17.30 4.23
C PRO A 149 -4.89 17.94 4.72
N TYR A 150 -3.99 18.31 3.80
CA TYR A 150 -2.81 19.07 4.18
C TYR A 150 -3.13 20.45 4.74
N GLN A 151 -4.11 21.13 4.17
CA GLN A 151 -4.53 22.45 4.60
C GLN A 151 -5.20 22.39 5.97
N GLU A 152 -6.09 21.41 6.18
CA GLU A 152 -6.80 21.23 7.47
C GLU A 152 -5.87 20.80 8.61
N PHE A 153 -4.91 19.92 8.34
CA PHE A 153 -4.02 19.36 9.37
C PHE A 153 -2.64 20.06 9.44
N THR A 154 -2.51 21.27 8.89
CA THR A 154 -1.26 22.05 8.91
C THR A 154 -0.69 22.18 10.33
N ASP A 155 -1.52 22.61 11.28
CA ASP A 155 -1.10 22.83 12.68
C ASP A 155 -0.66 21.55 13.38
N HIS A 156 -1.27 20.42 13.01
CA HIS A 156 -0.96 19.12 13.56
C HIS A 156 0.38 18.59 13.03
N LEU A 157 0.64 18.78 11.73
CA LEU A 157 1.91 18.40 11.11
C LEU A 157 3.08 19.20 11.70
N VAL A 158 2.88 20.49 12.01
CA VAL A 158 3.90 21.33 12.65
C VAL A 158 4.25 20.80 14.06
N LYS A 159 3.25 20.42 14.86
CA LYS A 159 3.44 19.89 16.23
C LYS A 159 4.11 18.51 16.26
N THR A 160 3.86 17.67 15.27
CA THR A 160 4.42 16.31 15.18
C THR A 160 5.80 16.27 14.53
N HIS A 161 6.10 17.20 13.61
CA HIS A 161 7.39 17.25 12.90
C HIS A 161 8.58 17.62 13.79
N THR A 162 8.40 18.51 14.76
CA THR A 162 9.49 19.05 15.60
C THR A 162 9.96 18.10 16.71
N ARG A 163 9.18 17.08 17.09
CA ARG A 163 9.59 16.16 18.17
C ARG A 163 10.59 15.09 17.75
N ILE A 164 10.57 14.65 16.49
CA ILE A 164 11.45 13.56 16.01
C ILE A 164 12.90 14.05 15.81
N SER A 165 13.09 15.32 15.41
CA SER A 165 14.43 15.91 15.35
C SER A 165 15.03 16.16 16.74
N VAL A 166 14.20 16.51 17.73
CA VAL A 166 14.66 16.76 19.10
C VAL A 166 15.05 15.47 19.83
N GLN A 167 14.34 14.36 19.59
CA GLN A 167 14.69 13.07 20.21
C GLN A 167 15.99 12.46 19.68
N ARG A 168 16.39 12.75 18.44
CA ARG A 168 17.68 12.27 17.89
C ARG A 168 18.89 13.01 18.49
N THR A 169 18.68 14.22 19.02
CA THR A 169 19.73 15.04 19.63
C THR A 169 19.83 14.86 21.15
N GLN A 170 18.92 14.09 21.77
CA GLN A 170 18.99 13.74 23.19
C GLN A 170 19.22 12.23 23.35
N ALA A 171 20.37 11.75 22.88
CA ALA A 171 21.01 10.64 23.57
C ALA A 171 21.42 11.15 24.96
N PRO A 172 21.09 10.47 26.07
CA PRO A 172 21.40 10.98 27.40
C PRO A 172 22.91 10.90 27.64
N ALA A 173 23.62 12.00 27.40
CA ALA A 173 25.00 12.20 27.83
C ALA A 173 25.15 12.29 29.38
N VAL A 174 24.08 12.05 30.15
CA VAL A 174 24.03 12.23 31.61
C VAL A 174 24.28 10.92 32.39
N ALA A 175 24.54 9.79 31.72
CA ALA A 175 24.74 8.51 32.40
C ALA A 175 26.20 8.12 32.73
N THR A 176 27.21 8.81 32.19
CA THR A 176 28.63 8.42 32.38
C THR A 176 29.36 9.15 33.50
N THR A 177 28.85 10.29 34.01
CA THR A 177 29.52 11.06 35.07
C THR A 177 29.23 10.59 36.51
N LYS A 178 28.23 9.74 36.74
CA LYS A 178 27.95 9.19 38.09
C LYS A 178 28.71 7.90 38.42
N PHE A 179 29.41 7.28 37.46
CA PHE A 179 30.23 6.08 37.72
C PHE A 179 31.67 6.41 38.14
N TYR A 180 32.19 7.59 37.80
CA TYR A 180 33.59 7.95 38.07
C TYR A 180 33.82 8.55 39.48
N ILE A 181 32.78 9.06 40.14
CA ILE A 181 32.90 9.70 41.47
C ILE A 181 32.77 8.67 42.62
N ARG A 182 32.17 7.49 42.40
CA ARG A 182 32.05 6.42 43.42
C ARG A 182 33.28 5.52 43.57
N LYS A 183 34.37 5.77 42.85
CA LYS A 183 35.60 4.95 42.89
C LYS A 183 36.77 5.65 43.61
N ILE A 184 36.54 6.80 44.23
CA ILE A 184 37.57 7.64 44.90
C ILE A 184 37.24 7.85 46.40
N ASN A 185 36.55 6.90 47.05
CA ASN A 185 36.50 6.80 48.52
C ASN A 185 36.43 5.34 48.93
#